data_AF-A0A655NW30-F1
#
_entry.id   AF-A0A655NW30-F1
#
_cell.length_a   1.000
_cell.length_b   1.000
_cell.length_c   1.000
_cell.angle_alpha   90.00
_cell.angle_beta   90.00
_cell.angle_gamma   90.00
#
_symmetry.space_group_name_H-M   'P 1'
#
loop_
_entity.id
_entity.type
_entity.pdbx_description
1 polymer ?
#
loop_
_entity_poly.entity_id
_entity_poly.type
_entity_poly.pdbx_seq_one_letter_code
_entity_poly.pdbx_strand_id
1 'polypeptide(L)'
;MVEQKFERAPDVLINNLPSARLPSLVDEKPSEQFIQQLAAIASSLFNFSHACSVRMRQRQTKGVIVNVVCYNTVQDRSGIVSANSMVSGFTQSWAQELTPFNIRVGGVVPQIASANDEIVHWSEMREELIRNTEYIVSNEYFSGRVMSA
;
A
#
# COMPACT_ATOMS: atom_id res chain seq x y z
N MET A 1 2.79 14.09 18.57
CA MET A 1 2.33 13.71 17.21
C MET A 1 3.27 14.39 16.18
N VAL A 2 3.51 13.83 14.98
CA VAL A 2 4.51 14.35 14.00
C VAL A 2 4.41 15.86 13.75
N GLU A 3 3.19 16.42 13.71
CA GLU A 3 2.95 17.86 13.56
C GLU A 3 3.49 18.73 14.70
N GLN A 4 3.50 18.24 15.94
CA GLN A 4 4.11 18.96 17.07
C GLN A 4 5.63 19.05 16.94
N LYS A 5 6.24 18.18 16.13
CA LYS A 5 7.69 18.13 15.94
C LYS A 5 8.15 18.90 14.70
N PHE A 6 7.32 18.97 13.66
CA PHE A 6 7.71 19.56 12.37
C PHE A 6 6.87 20.76 11.92
N GLU A 7 5.82 21.12 12.67
CA GLU A 7 4.89 22.23 12.40
C GLU A 7 4.24 22.23 11.00
N ARG A 8 4.31 21.09 10.30
CA ARG A 8 3.91 20.94 8.90
C ARG A 8 3.09 19.66 8.74
N ALA A 9 2.13 19.70 7.82
CA ALA A 9 1.45 18.49 7.37
C ALA A 9 2.43 17.62 6.57
N PRO A 10 2.30 16.29 6.62
CA PRO A 10 3.09 15.42 5.76
C PRO A 10 2.73 15.65 4.29
N ASP A 11 3.76 15.77 3.43
CA ASP A 11 3.59 15.83 1.97
C ASP A 11 3.52 14.43 1.33
N VAL A 12 4.08 13.43 2.03
CA VAL A 12 4.16 12.04 1.57
C VAL A 12 3.72 11.10 2.69
N LEU A 13 2.82 10.18 2.38
CA LEU A 13 2.51 9.01 3.21
C LEU A 13 2.88 7.74 2.44
N ILE A 14 3.65 6.87 3.07
CA ILE A 14 3.92 5.52 2.56
C ILE A 14 3.25 4.53 3.51
N ASN A 15 2.18 3.91 3.05
CA ASN A 15 1.56 2.78 3.74
C ASN A 15 2.29 1.51 3.33
N ASN A 16 3.23 1.07 4.17
CA ASN A 16 3.90 -0.21 3.97
C ASN A 16 3.08 -1.34 4.59
N LEU A 17 2.43 -2.14 3.75
CA LEU A 17 1.62 -3.28 4.18
C LEU A 17 2.49 -4.55 4.19
N PRO A 18 2.83 -5.08 5.39
CA PRO A 18 3.41 -6.41 5.47
C PRO A 18 2.36 -7.45 5.07
N SER A 19 2.78 -8.45 4.30
CA SER A 19 1.94 -9.57 3.91
C SER A 19 1.30 -10.23 5.12
N ALA A 20 -0.02 -10.17 5.20
CA ALA A 20 -0.78 -10.96 6.15
C ALA A 20 -1.13 -12.30 5.49
N ARG A 21 -0.85 -13.41 6.16
CA ARG A 21 -1.31 -14.74 5.74
C ARG A 21 -2.82 -14.81 5.87
N LEU A 22 -3.53 -14.52 4.78
CA LEU A 22 -4.97 -14.74 4.71
C LEU A 22 -5.22 -16.26 4.67
N PRO A 23 -6.10 -16.80 5.52
CA PRO A 23 -6.42 -18.22 5.51
C PRO A 23 -7.01 -18.65 4.17
N SER A 24 -6.74 -19.89 3.79
CA SER A 24 -7.17 -20.48 2.54
C SER A 24 -8.61 -20.97 2.62
N LEU A 25 -9.31 -21.00 1.47
CA LEU A 25 -10.65 -21.58 1.37
C LEU A 25 -10.68 -23.11 1.63
N VAL A 26 -9.51 -23.76 1.63
CA VAL A 26 -9.37 -25.19 1.92
C VAL A 26 -8.92 -25.47 3.35
N ASP A 27 -8.68 -24.44 4.17
CA ASP A 27 -8.28 -24.62 5.56
C ASP A 27 -9.49 -25.01 6.43
N GLU A 28 -9.30 -25.91 7.40
CA GLU A 28 -10.36 -26.33 8.34
C GLU A 28 -10.73 -25.26 9.39
N LYS A 29 -10.10 -24.08 9.36
CA LYS A 29 -10.21 -23.01 10.37
C LYS A 29 -11.02 -21.78 9.92
N PRO A 30 -11.61 -21.01 10.86
CA PRO A 30 -12.88 -20.34 10.67
C PRO A 30 -12.78 -18.98 9.99
N SER A 31 -13.86 -18.62 9.29
CA SER A 31 -14.13 -17.31 8.67
C SER A 31 -13.78 -16.09 9.52
N GLU A 32 -13.81 -16.23 10.85
CA GLU A 32 -13.44 -15.17 11.80
C GLU A 32 -11.99 -14.69 11.65
N GLN A 33 -11.02 -15.60 11.47
CA GLN A 33 -9.62 -15.22 11.31
C GLN A 33 -9.41 -14.43 10.01
N PHE A 34 -10.08 -14.85 8.93
CA PHE A 34 -10.07 -14.13 7.66
C PHE A 34 -10.62 -12.72 7.82
N ILE A 35 -11.80 -12.58 8.45
CA ILE A 35 -12.43 -11.28 8.69
C ILE A 35 -11.52 -10.38 9.52
N GLN A 36 -10.94 -10.89 10.61
CA GLN A 36 -10.06 -10.11 11.48
C GLN A 36 -8.82 -9.59 10.73
N GLN A 37 -8.16 -10.45 9.95
CA GLN A 37 -6.97 -10.05 9.19
C GLN A 37 -7.31 -9.08 8.06
N LEU A 38 -8.37 -9.35 7.30
CA LEU A 38 -8.83 -8.47 6.22
C LEU A 38 -9.21 -7.08 6.78
N ALA A 39 -9.94 -7.06 7.89
CA ALA A 39 -10.31 -5.84 8.58
C ALA A 39 -9.09 -5.09 9.12
N ALA A 40 -8.08 -5.78 9.65
CA ALA A 40 -6.85 -5.16 10.13
C ALA A 40 -6.07 -4.47 8.99
N ILE A 41 -5.94 -5.14 7.84
CA ILE A 41 -5.29 -4.58 6.63
C ILE A 41 -6.05 -3.34 6.15
N ALA A 42 -7.36 -3.49 5.93
CA ALA A 42 -8.20 -2.43 5.40
C ALA A 42 -8.24 -1.22 6.36
N SER A 43 -8.39 -1.47 7.66
CA SER A 43 -8.41 -0.41 8.68
C SER A 43 -7.08 0.32 8.77
N SER A 44 -5.95 -0.39 8.64
CA SER A 44 -4.63 0.25 8.66
C SER A 44 -4.46 1.18 7.46
N LEU A 45 -4.71 0.69 6.25
CA LEU A 45 -4.63 1.49 5.02
C LEU A 45 -5.56 2.69 5.10
N PHE A 46 -6.82 2.48 5.53
CA PHE A 46 -7.83 3.53 5.59
C PHE A 46 -7.49 4.58 6.65
N ASN A 47 -7.18 4.18 7.89
CA ASN A 47 -6.98 5.12 9.00
C ASN A 47 -5.80 6.07 8.75
N PHE A 48 -4.66 5.55 8.27
CA PHE A 48 -3.51 6.40 7.97
C PHE A 48 -3.76 7.31 6.75
N SER A 49 -4.36 6.76 5.68
CA SER A 49 -4.69 7.54 4.49
C SER A 49 -5.68 8.65 4.79
N HIS A 50 -6.73 8.36 5.56
CA HIS A 50 -7.73 9.33 5.99
C HIS A 50 -7.12 10.41 6.90
N ALA A 51 -6.35 10.01 7.92
CA ALA A 51 -5.73 10.97 8.84
C ALA A 51 -4.73 11.89 8.12
N CYS A 52 -4.04 11.40 7.10
CA CYS A 52 -3.10 12.15 6.29
C CYS A 52 -3.82 13.07 5.29
N SER A 53 -4.84 12.56 4.59
CA SER A 53 -5.59 13.34 3.60
C SER A 53 -6.35 14.51 4.25
N VAL A 54 -6.92 14.31 5.44
CA VAL A 54 -7.53 15.39 6.22
C VAL A 54 -6.53 16.51 6.49
N ARG A 55 -5.29 16.17 6.86
CA ARG A 55 -4.23 17.15 7.16
C ARG A 55 -3.77 17.91 5.92
N MET A 56 -3.50 17.20 4.84
CA MET A 56 -3.13 17.79 3.55
C MET A 56 -4.22 18.76 3.07
N ARG A 57 -5.49 18.35 3.19
CA ARG A 57 -6.65 19.19 2.84
C ARG A 57 -6.78 20.43 3.72
N GLN A 58 -6.67 20.29 5.04
CA GLN A 58 -6.77 21.42 5.99
C GLN A 58 -5.68 22.47 5.76
N ARG A 59 -4.49 22.04 5.33
CA ARG A 59 -3.36 22.94 5.02
C ARG A 59 -3.31 23.37 3.54
N GLN A 60 -4.22 22.88 2.71
CA GLN A 60 -4.24 23.10 1.26
C GLN A 60 -2.90 22.75 0.58
N THR A 61 -2.23 21.71 1.09
CA THR A 61 -0.96 21.25 0.54
C THR A 61 -1.19 20.15 -0.48
N LYS A 62 -0.39 20.18 -1.56
CA LYS A 62 -0.26 19.02 -2.45
C LYS A 62 0.31 17.86 -1.65
N GLY A 63 -0.05 16.63 -2.03
CA GLY A 63 0.49 15.47 -1.35
C GLY A 63 0.38 14.19 -2.17
N VAL A 64 1.03 13.14 -1.68
CA VAL A 64 0.96 11.81 -2.29
C VAL A 64 0.86 10.73 -1.21
N ILE A 65 -0.06 9.79 -1.43
CA ILE A 65 -0.21 8.57 -0.64
C ILE A 65 0.26 7.41 -1.51
N VAL A 66 1.20 6.61 -1.02
CA VAL A 66 1.70 5.41 -1.71
C VAL A 66 1.38 4.18 -0.89
N ASN A 67 0.58 3.27 -1.44
CA ASN A 67 0.25 1.99 -0.84
C ASN A 67 1.19 0.91 -1.37
N VAL A 68 2.08 0.39 -0.53
CA VAL A 68 3.09 -0.60 -0.92
C VAL A 68 2.73 -1.93 -0.28
N VAL A 69 2.57 -2.97 -1.08
CA VAL A 69 2.51 -4.35 -0.59
C VAL A 69 3.92 -4.92 -0.57
N CYS A 70 4.32 -5.52 0.54
CA CYS A 70 5.53 -6.33 0.61
C CYS A 70 5.21 -7.67 1.27
N TYR A 71 6.05 -8.67 1.04
CA TYR A 71 6.04 -9.88 1.85
C TYR A 71 7.36 -10.00 2.62
N ASN A 72 7.50 -10.97 3.53
CA ASN A 72 8.78 -11.20 4.23
C ASN A 72 9.26 -12.64 4.06
N THR A 73 8.34 -13.59 3.92
CA THR A 73 8.67 -15.01 3.73
C THR A 73 7.85 -15.61 2.59
N VAL A 74 8.37 -16.66 1.95
CA VAL A 74 7.70 -17.40 0.85
C VAL A 74 6.32 -17.92 1.29
N GLN A 75 6.18 -18.26 2.58
CA GLN A 75 4.92 -18.69 3.19
C GLN A 75 3.86 -17.59 3.26
N ASP A 76 4.26 -16.32 3.11
CA ASP A 76 3.33 -15.19 3.08
C ASP A 76 2.82 -14.86 1.67
N ARG A 77 3.20 -15.65 0.66
CA ARG A 77 2.61 -15.58 -0.69
C ARG A 77 1.12 -15.92 -0.67
N SER A 78 0.65 -16.73 0.30
CA SER A 78 -0.78 -17.02 0.47
C SER A 78 -1.53 -15.74 0.88
N GLY A 79 -2.33 -15.19 -0.03
CA GLY A 79 -3.07 -13.94 0.18
C GLY A 79 -2.45 -12.71 -0.50
N ILE A 80 -1.26 -12.82 -1.10
CA ILE A 80 -0.61 -11.69 -1.77
C ILE A 80 -1.43 -11.17 -2.96
N VAL A 81 -2.05 -12.07 -3.73
CA VAL A 81 -2.95 -11.71 -4.83
C VAL A 81 -4.13 -10.89 -4.31
N SER A 82 -4.76 -11.33 -3.21
CA SER A 82 -5.89 -10.63 -2.60
C SER A 82 -5.48 -9.26 -2.05
N ALA A 83 -4.31 -9.17 -1.42
CA ALA A 83 -3.76 -7.90 -0.96
C ALA A 83 -3.48 -6.93 -2.13
N ASN A 84 -2.89 -7.43 -3.22
CA ASN A 84 -2.64 -6.66 -4.45
C ASN A 84 -3.94 -6.13 -5.06
N SER A 85 -4.98 -6.96 -5.12
CA SER A 85 -6.31 -6.54 -5.60
C SER A 85 -6.94 -5.47 -4.70
N MET A 86 -6.87 -5.64 -3.38
CA MET A 86 -7.37 -4.65 -2.42
C MET A 86 -6.65 -3.31 -2.58
N VAL A 87 -5.31 -3.32 -2.60
CA VAL A 87 -4.50 -2.11 -2.77
C VAL A 87 -4.79 -1.43 -4.11
N SER A 88 -4.99 -2.20 -5.18
CA SER A 88 -5.36 -1.65 -6.48
C SER A 88 -6.73 -0.94 -6.44
N GLY A 89 -7.73 -1.57 -5.83
CA GLY A 89 -9.06 -0.98 -5.68
C GLY A 89 -9.05 0.29 -4.84
N PHE A 90 -8.38 0.29 -3.69
CA PHE A 90 -8.25 1.48 -2.84
C PHE A 90 -7.47 2.59 -3.53
N THR A 91 -6.38 2.26 -4.22
CA THR A 91 -5.57 3.24 -4.96
C THR A 91 -6.39 3.96 -6.01
N GLN A 92 -7.16 3.23 -6.82
CA GLN A 92 -8.02 3.82 -7.84
C GLN A 92 -9.14 4.65 -7.24
N SER A 93 -9.84 4.13 -6.22
CA SER A 93 -10.96 4.80 -5.57
C SER A 93 -10.52 6.09 -4.87
N TRP A 94 -9.44 6.05 -4.08
CA TRP A 94 -8.97 7.21 -3.33
C TRP A 94 -8.32 8.25 -4.24
N ALA A 95 -7.68 7.87 -5.34
CA ALA A 95 -7.18 8.84 -6.31
C ALA A 95 -8.32 9.69 -6.88
N GLN A 96 -9.45 9.08 -7.24
CA GLN A 96 -10.61 9.82 -7.74
C GLN A 96 -11.18 10.78 -6.68
N GLU A 97 -11.32 10.30 -5.44
CA GLU A 97 -11.82 11.11 -4.33
C GLU A 97 -10.91 12.29 -3.98
N LEU A 98 -9.58 12.08 -4.05
CA LEU A 98 -8.59 13.03 -3.57
C LEU A 98 -8.03 13.99 -4.64
N THR A 99 -8.31 13.72 -5.92
CA THR A 99 -7.89 14.55 -7.06
C THR A 99 -8.29 16.03 -6.91
N PRO A 100 -9.53 16.39 -6.49
CA PRO A 100 -9.92 17.79 -6.33
C PRO A 100 -9.09 18.57 -5.29
N PHE A 101 -8.36 17.86 -4.42
CA PHE A 101 -7.53 18.45 -3.37
C PHE A 101 -6.04 18.46 -3.72
N ASN A 102 -5.65 18.13 -4.96
CA ASN A 102 -4.26 17.95 -5.39
C ASN A 102 -3.48 16.91 -4.57
N ILE A 103 -4.18 15.88 -4.10
CA ILE A 103 -3.57 14.74 -3.41
C ILE A 103 -3.64 13.53 -4.33
N ARG A 104 -2.47 12.98 -4.63
CA ARG A 104 -2.31 11.80 -5.51
C ARG A 104 -2.31 10.53 -4.70
N VAL A 105 -2.73 9.43 -5.31
CA VAL A 105 -2.63 8.10 -4.70
C VAL A 105 -2.00 7.14 -5.70
N GLY A 106 -0.95 6.43 -5.28
CA GLY A 106 -0.31 5.39 -6.08
C GLY A 106 -0.20 4.08 -5.32
N GLY A 107 -0.08 2.98 -6.06
CA GLY A 107 0.14 1.66 -5.49
C GLY A 107 1.43 1.04 -6.03
N VAL A 108 2.12 0.27 -5.19
CA VAL A 108 3.21 -0.60 -5.60
C VAL A 108 2.89 -1.99 -5.07
N VAL A 109 2.85 -2.97 -5.97
CA VAL A 109 2.57 -4.36 -5.64
C VAL A 109 3.70 -5.25 -6.14
N PRO A 110 4.05 -6.32 -5.43
CA PRO A 110 5.08 -7.24 -5.88
C PRO A 110 4.57 -8.11 -7.03
N GLN A 111 5.43 -8.38 -8.00
CA GLN A 111 5.25 -9.44 -8.97
C GLN A 111 5.44 -10.79 -8.28
N ILE A 112 4.56 -11.73 -8.61
CA ILE A 112 4.62 -13.09 -8.08
C ILE A 112 5.53 -13.87 -9.02
N ALA A 113 6.82 -13.97 -8.67
CA ALA A 113 7.75 -14.83 -9.41
C ALA A 113 7.38 -16.31 -9.26
N SER A 114 7.65 -17.09 -10.31
CA SER A 114 7.55 -18.54 -10.28
C SER A 114 8.57 -19.13 -9.29
N ALA A 115 8.23 -20.27 -8.69
CA ALA A 115 8.90 -20.87 -7.53
C ALA A 115 10.38 -21.28 -7.70
N ASN A 116 11.02 -20.97 -8.84
CA ASN A 116 12.32 -21.55 -9.20
C ASN A 116 13.55 -20.70 -8.84
N ASP A 117 13.41 -19.43 -8.45
CA ASP A 117 14.54 -18.53 -8.13
C ASP A 117 14.30 -17.74 -6.84
N GLU A 118 14.51 -18.35 -5.66
CA GLU A 118 13.89 -17.85 -4.41
C GLU A 118 14.76 -16.99 -3.46
N ILE A 119 16.10 -16.96 -3.59
CA ILE A 119 16.97 -16.23 -2.63
C ILE A 119 17.56 -14.94 -3.21
N VAL A 120 17.97 -14.94 -4.48
CA VAL A 120 18.51 -13.74 -5.17
C VAL A 120 17.40 -12.70 -5.43
N HIS A 121 16.15 -13.17 -5.53
CA HIS A 121 14.99 -12.37 -5.91
C HIS A 121 14.51 -11.38 -4.83
N TRP A 122 14.83 -11.60 -3.55
CA TRP A 122 14.30 -10.77 -2.45
C TRP A 122 14.92 -9.37 -2.37
N SER A 123 16.24 -9.27 -2.53
CA SER A 123 16.92 -7.97 -2.55
C SER A 123 16.51 -7.16 -3.78
N GLU A 124 16.47 -7.81 -4.95
CA GLU A 124 16.09 -7.19 -6.21
C GLU A 124 14.64 -6.66 -6.16
N MET A 125 13.72 -7.47 -5.63
CA MET A 125 12.33 -7.05 -5.42
C MET A 125 12.23 -5.85 -4.48
N ARG A 126 12.95 -5.87 -3.35
CA ARG A 126 12.93 -4.74 -2.41
C ARG A 126 13.45 -3.47 -3.09
N GLU A 127 14.53 -3.56 -3.86
CA GLU A 127 15.02 -2.42 -4.61
C GLU A 127 14.00 -1.94 -5.64
N GLU A 128 13.28 -2.83 -6.31
CA GLU A 128 12.24 -2.46 -7.26
C GLU A 128 11.03 -1.80 -6.59
N LEU A 129 10.61 -2.30 -5.42
CA LEU A 129 9.58 -1.65 -4.59
C LEU A 129 10.00 -0.22 -4.21
N ILE A 130 11.27 -0.02 -3.84
CA ILE A 130 11.83 1.30 -3.52
C ILE A 130 11.82 2.20 -4.76
N ARG A 131 12.41 1.74 -5.87
CA ARG A 131 12.48 2.51 -7.14
C ARG A 131 11.10 2.94 -7.62
N ASN A 132 10.12 2.02 -7.59
CA ASN A 132 8.75 2.32 -7.98
C ASN A 132 8.08 3.32 -7.03
N THR A 133 8.33 3.21 -5.72
CA THR A 133 7.84 4.18 -4.73
C THR A 133 8.43 5.57 -4.96
N GLU A 134 9.74 5.67 -5.18
CA GLU A 134 10.43 6.94 -5.49
C GLU A 134 9.89 7.58 -6.78
N TYR A 135 9.65 6.77 -7.82
CA TYR A 135 9.04 7.22 -9.06
C TYR A 135 7.64 7.80 -8.84
N ILE A 136 6.78 7.12 -8.07
CA ILE A 136 5.42 7.61 -7.78
C ILE A 136 5.46 8.92 -6.98
N VAL A 137 6.37 9.04 -6.02
CA VAL A 137 6.53 10.26 -5.22
C VAL A 137 6.97 11.42 -6.10
N SER A 138 7.99 11.21 -6.95
CA SER A 138 8.58 12.26 -7.79
C SER A 138 7.74 12.64 -9.01
N ASN A 139 6.92 11.74 -9.55
CA ASN A 139 6.12 12.00 -10.75
C ASN A 139 4.76 12.64 -10.40
N GLU A 140 4.60 13.93 -10.66
CA GLU A 140 3.36 14.68 -10.41
C GLU A 140 2.15 14.21 -11.22
N TYR A 141 2.35 13.46 -12.31
CA TYR A 141 1.26 12.94 -13.15
C TYR A 141 0.81 11.52 -12.76
N PHE A 142 1.52 10.88 -11.83
CA PHE A 142 1.15 9.54 -11.39
C PHE A 142 0.11 9.60 -10.28
N SER A 143 -1.10 9.14 -10.58
CA SER A 143 -2.21 8.97 -9.63
C SER A 143 -3.19 7.90 -10.12
N GLY A 144 -3.83 7.18 -9.20
CA GLY A 144 -4.86 6.17 -9.47
C GLY A 144 -4.36 4.89 -10.14
N ARG A 145 -3.04 4.68 -10.18
CA ARG A 145 -2.40 3.56 -10.87
C ARG A 145 -1.52 2.76 -9.92
N VAL A 146 -1.28 1.51 -10.29
CA VAL A 146 -0.41 0.59 -9.56
C VAL A 146 0.78 0.19 -10.44
N MET A 147 1.97 0.18 -9.86
CA MET A 147 3.18 -0.39 -10.47
C MET A 147 3.42 -1.78 -9.88
N SER A 148 3.78 -2.73 -10.75
CA SER A 148 4.25 -4.04 -10.32
C SER A 148 5.76 -4.01 -10.17
N ALA A 149 6.27 -4.62 -9.10
CA ALA A 149 7.68 -4.79 -8.79
C ALA A 149 8.01 -6.29 -8.81
#